data_AF-A0A9W7FJ44-F1
#
_entry.id   AF-A0A9W7FJ44-F1
#
_cell.length_a   1.000
_cell.length_b   1.000
_cell.length_c   1.000
_cell.angle_alpha   90.00
_cell.angle_beta   90.00
_cell.angle_gamma   90.00
#
_symmetry.space_group_name_H-M   'P 1'
#
loop_
_entity.id
_entity.type
_entity.pdbx_description
1 polymer ?
#
loop_
_entity_poly.entity_id
_entity_poly.type
_entity_poly.pdbx_seq_one_letter_code
_entity_poly.pdbx_strand_id
1 'polypeptide(L)'
;MGNCCRPHLGEDCIGAYEYNVCFDCMFFNIIFCCNRPMWSNSGCDAVKLKDPSWASGTSLRRSFEAALAGVDMKECINEAPRSCQSLDPCGTGCKNVQNMSPHLNATWCKETNEKMLHPAGFSCKAHHWITYGGKGERQEHMVIAINKYSGGL
;
A
#
# COMPACT_ATOMS: atom_id res chain seq x y z
N MET A 1 -5.42 25.28 0.54
CA MET A 1 -4.71 24.03 0.88
C MET A 1 -5.79 23.00 1.17
N GLY A 2 -6.06 22.08 0.23
CA GLY A 2 -7.02 21.01 0.47
C GLY A 2 -6.42 20.06 1.48
N ASN A 3 -7.10 19.87 2.62
CA ASN A 3 -6.71 18.84 3.57
C ASN A 3 -6.72 17.50 2.83
N CYS A 4 -5.57 16.82 2.76
CA CYS A 4 -5.49 15.39 2.49
C CYS A 4 -6.22 14.70 3.64
N CYS A 5 -7.56 14.65 3.58
CA CYS A 5 -8.40 14.03 4.59
C CYS A 5 -8.23 12.51 4.47
N ARG A 6 -7.14 12.02 5.05
CA ARG A 6 -6.87 10.60 5.21
C ARG A 6 -8.01 9.95 6.01
N PRO A 7 -8.48 8.77 5.63
CA PRO A 7 -9.43 8.02 6.44
C PRO A 7 -8.79 7.58 7.75
N HIS A 8 -9.61 7.48 8.80
CA HIS A 8 -9.21 6.83 10.04
C HIS A 8 -8.88 5.35 9.74
N LEU A 9 -7.67 4.92 10.12
CA LEU A 9 -7.17 3.56 9.86
C LEU A 9 -7.44 2.57 11.01
N GLY A 10 -8.13 3.01 12.06
CA GLY A 10 -8.39 2.24 13.27
C GLY A 10 -7.52 2.67 14.44
N GLU A 11 -7.99 2.38 15.66
CA GLU A 11 -7.29 2.70 16.91
C GLU A 11 -6.03 1.85 17.12
N ASP A 12 -6.03 0.63 16.59
CA ASP A 12 -4.91 -0.31 16.66
C ASP A 12 -3.79 -0.04 15.64
N CYS A 13 -3.97 0.95 14.75
CA CYS A 13 -3.02 1.27 13.70
C CYS A 13 -1.79 1.98 14.27
N ILE A 14 -0.64 1.30 14.21
CA ILE A 14 0.64 1.81 14.71
C ILE A 14 1.41 2.60 13.66
N GLY A 15 1.08 2.44 12.38
CA GLY A 15 1.72 3.11 11.26
C GLY A 15 1.25 2.59 9.89
N ALA A 16 1.73 3.19 8.80
CA ALA A 16 1.40 2.72 7.46
C ALA A 16 2.48 3.07 6.42
N TYR A 17 2.52 2.29 5.35
CA TYR A 17 3.34 2.52 4.16
C TYR A 17 2.45 2.93 2.99
N GLU A 18 2.73 4.07 2.38
CA GLU A 18 2.01 4.64 1.24
C GLU A 18 2.52 4.09 -0.09
N TYR A 19 1.57 3.78 -0.99
CA TYR A 19 1.84 3.32 -2.34
C TYR A 19 2.23 4.47 -3.25
N ASN A 20 3.37 4.34 -3.92
CA ASN A 20 3.79 5.29 -4.94
C ASN A 20 3.29 4.84 -6.33
N VAL A 21 2.22 5.50 -6.80
CA VAL A 21 1.58 5.22 -8.09
C VAL A 21 2.54 5.39 -9.28
N CYS A 22 3.55 6.26 -9.16
CA CYS A 22 4.51 6.51 -10.23
C CYS A 22 5.55 5.38 -10.42
N PHE A 23 5.55 4.36 -9.57
CA PHE A 23 6.46 3.23 -9.69
C PHE A 23 6.31 2.45 -11.01
N ASP A 24 5.10 2.42 -11.60
CA ASP A 24 4.81 1.71 -12.85
C ASP A 24 4.86 2.61 -14.10
N CYS A 25 5.13 3.91 -13.94
CA CYS A 25 5.16 4.88 -15.05
C CYS A 25 6.48 4.86 -15.87
N MET A 26 7.15 3.72 -16.00
CA MET A 26 8.40 3.62 -16.77
C MET A 26 8.25 3.81 -18.29
N PHE A 27 7.02 3.88 -18.83
CA PHE A 27 6.79 3.89 -20.28
C PHE A 27 6.58 5.27 -20.93
N PHE A 28 6.39 6.35 -20.16
CA PHE A 28 6.24 7.69 -20.74
C PHE A 28 7.23 8.66 -20.09
N ASN A 29 8.22 9.10 -20.89
CA ASN A 29 9.18 10.21 -20.73
C ASN A 29 8.83 11.33 -19.70
N ILE A 30 8.75 11.02 -18.41
CA ILE A 30 8.69 11.99 -17.31
C ILE A 30 9.84 11.68 -16.35
N ILE A 31 10.91 12.44 -16.54
CA ILE A 31 12.29 12.27 -16.06
C ILE A 31 12.48 12.32 -14.52
N PHE A 32 11.44 12.28 -13.68
CA PHE A 32 11.58 12.61 -12.24
C PHE A 32 11.07 11.61 -11.19
N CYS A 33 10.58 10.43 -11.56
CA CYS A 33 10.12 9.43 -10.57
C CYS A 33 11.06 8.22 -10.36
N CYS A 34 12.19 8.15 -11.07
CA CYS A 34 12.99 6.93 -11.23
C CYS A 34 13.70 6.35 -9.98
N ASN A 35 13.52 6.87 -8.77
CA ASN A 35 14.24 6.41 -7.57
C ASN A 35 13.40 6.34 -6.29
N ARG A 36 12.06 6.40 -6.39
CA ARG A 36 11.21 6.29 -5.20
C ARG A 36 10.74 4.84 -5.01
N PRO A 37 10.84 4.28 -3.80
CA PRO A 37 10.35 2.93 -3.55
C PRO A 37 8.85 2.85 -3.83
N MET A 38 8.39 1.67 -4.24
CA MET A 38 6.97 1.39 -4.47
C MET A 38 6.13 1.66 -3.22
N TRP A 39 6.71 1.44 -2.03
CA TRP A 39 6.09 1.68 -0.73
C TRP A 39 6.99 2.59 0.11
N SER A 40 6.43 3.62 0.72
CA SER A 40 7.18 4.55 1.57
C SER A 40 6.42 4.93 2.83
N ASN A 41 7.10 5.12 3.95
CA ASN A 41 6.48 5.57 5.20
C ASN A 41 6.62 7.09 5.42
N SER A 42 7.01 7.83 4.38
CA SER A 42 7.34 9.25 4.43
C SER A 42 6.41 10.13 3.61
N GLY A 43 5.45 9.53 2.89
CA GLY A 43 4.47 10.29 2.11
C GLY A 43 3.39 10.95 2.98
N CYS A 44 2.59 11.82 2.36
CA CYS A 44 1.55 12.61 3.03
C CYS A 44 0.52 11.73 3.74
N ASP A 45 0.38 10.49 3.29
CA ASP A 45 -0.62 9.54 3.72
C ASP A 45 -0.02 8.36 4.48
N ALA A 46 1.27 8.40 4.85
CA ALA A 46 1.88 7.43 5.77
C ALA A 46 1.61 7.79 7.24
N VAL A 47 1.19 6.83 8.09
CA VAL A 47 1.15 7.07 9.56
C VAL A 47 2.56 6.79 10.06
N LYS A 48 3.14 7.75 10.79
CA LYS A 48 4.43 7.55 11.46
C LYS A 48 4.34 6.33 12.37
N LEU A 49 5.26 5.38 12.20
CA LEU A 49 5.37 4.19 13.02
C LEU A 49 5.76 4.58 14.45
N LYS A 50 4.83 4.43 15.39
CA LYS A 50 5.02 4.88 16.79
C LYS A 50 5.42 3.76 17.74
N ASP A 51 5.19 2.51 17.36
CA ASP A 51 5.43 1.36 18.23
C ASP A 51 6.94 1.01 18.30
N PRO A 52 7.55 0.93 19.49
CA PRO A 52 8.97 0.60 19.63
C PRO A 52 9.34 -0.79 19.10
N SER A 53 8.43 -1.77 19.15
CA SER A 53 8.66 -3.09 18.57
C SER A 53 8.67 -3.05 17.03
N TRP A 54 8.25 -1.93 16.43
CA TRP A 54 8.37 -1.62 15.01
C TRP A 54 9.40 -0.50 14.73
N ALA A 55 10.33 -0.25 15.66
CA ALA A 55 11.39 0.74 15.45
C ALA A 55 12.27 0.39 14.24
N SER A 56 12.86 1.42 13.62
CA SER A 56 13.82 1.27 12.52
C SER A 56 15.01 0.43 12.98
N GLY A 57 15.30 -0.66 12.27
CA GLY A 57 16.42 -1.57 12.56
C GLY A 57 16.03 -2.90 13.22
N THR A 58 14.80 -3.04 13.71
CA THR A 58 14.28 -4.34 14.18
C THR A 58 14.31 -5.38 13.05
N SER A 59 14.53 -6.65 13.38
CA SER A 59 14.52 -7.74 12.38
C SER A 59 13.15 -7.85 11.70
N LEU A 60 12.06 -7.79 12.47
CA LEU A 60 10.70 -7.83 11.96
C LEU A 60 10.44 -6.75 10.91
N ARG A 61 10.74 -5.48 11.24
CA ARG A 61 10.54 -4.37 10.30
C ARG A 61 11.39 -4.52 9.04
N ARG A 62 12.65 -4.94 9.17
CA ARG A 62 13.52 -5.16 8.01
C ARG A 62 12.98 -6.27 7.11
N SER A 63 12.54 -7.39 7.68
CA SER A 63 11.93 -8.49 6.92
C SER A 63 10.65 -8.05 6.22
N PHE A 64 9.81 -7.26 6.90
CA PHE A 64 8.58 -6.73 6.33
C PHE A 64 8.85 -5.72 5.20
N GLU A 65 9.79 -4.79 5.40
CA GLU A 65 10.20 -3.82 4.36
C GLU A 65 10.84 -4.51 3.15
N ALA A 66 11.58 -5.61 3.38
CA ALA A 66 12.09 -6.45 2.30
C ALA A 66 10.96 -7.17 1.54
N ALA A 67 9.94 -7.68 2.25
CA ALA A 67 8.76 -8.29 1.63
C ALA A 67 7.94 -7.27 0.81
N LEU A 68 7.77 -6.05 1.31
CA LEU A 68 7.12 -4.94 0.58
C LEU A 68 7.88 -4.56 -0.70
N ALA A 69 9.21 -4.61 -0.66
CA ALA A 69 10.07 -4.34 -1.82
C ALA A 69 10.27 -5.58 -2.73
N GLY A 70 9.71 -6.73 -2.35
CA GLY A 70 9.91 -8.01 -3.00
C GLY A 70 9.15 -8.17 -4.32
N VAL A 71 9.53 -9.22 -5.06
CA VAL A 71 8.91 -9.58 -6.35
C VAL A 71 7.46 -10.01 -6.14
N ASP A 72 7.16 -10.81 -5.12
CA ASP A 72 5.82 -11.32 -4.82
C ASP A 72 4.79 -10.18 -4.65
N MET A 73 5.19 -9.10 -3.98
CA MET A 73 4.34 -7.92 -3.80
C MET A 73 4.03 -7.24 -5.15
N LYS A 74 5.04 -7.14 -6.02
CA LYS A 74 4.90 -6.56 -7.36
C LYS A 74 4.01 -7.44 -8.25
N GLU A 75 4.18 -8.75 -8.20
CA GLU A 75 3.36 -9.72 -8.94
C GLU A 75 1.91 -9.65 -8.49
N CYS A 76 1.66 -9.64 -7.18
CA CYS A 76 0.33 -9.49 -6.63
C CYS A 76 -0.38 -8.19 -7.11
N ILE A 77 0.34 -7.07 -7.17
CA ILE A 77 -0.22 -5.83 -7.73
C ILE A 77 -0.54 -5.97 -9.22
N ASN A 78 0.27 -6.71 -9.98
CA ASN A 78 0.06 -6.93 -11.41
C ASN A 78 -1.13 -7.86 -11.72
N GLU A 79 -1.40 -8.81 -10.83
CA GLU A 79 -2.51 -9.76 -10.91
C GLU A 79 -3.85 -9.18 -10.46
N ALA A 80 -3.83 -8.03 -9.78
CA ALA A 80 -5.04 -7.36 -9.33
C ALA A 80 -6.03 -7.12 -10.50
N PRO A 81 -7.34 -7.37 -10.32
CA PRO A 81 -8.33 -7.18 -11.36
C PRO A 81 -8.31 -5.75 -11.93
N ARG A 82 -8.44 -5.62 -13.25
CA ARG A 82 -8.41 -4.32 -13.93
C ARG A 82 -9.83 -3.80 -14.13
N SER A 83 -10.00 -2.48 -14.06
CA SER A 83 -11.32 -1.84 -13.99
C SER A 83 -12.01 -1.65 -15.35
N CYS A 84 -11.26 -1.68 -16.46
CA CYS A 84 -11.80 -1.58 -17.82
C CYS A 84 -11.27 -2.73 -18.70
N GLN A 85 -12.10 -3.73 -19.00
CA GLN A 85 -11.75 -4.76 -19.99
C GLN A 85 -12.04 -4.33 -21.44
N SER A 86 -12.81 -3.26 -21.69
CA SER A 86 -13.48 -3.06 -22.99
C SER A 86 -13.17 -1.78 -23.76
N LEU A 87 -12.33 -0.85 -23.27
CA LEU A 87 -12.10 0.44 -23.93
C LEU A 87 -10.61 0.78 -24.21
N ASP A 88 -9.73 -0.21 -24.10
CA ASP A 88 -8.31 -0.03 -24.36
C ASP A 88 -7.90 -0.80 -25.63
N PRO A 89 -7.46 -0.13 -26.72
CA PRO A 89 -6.92 -0.81 -27.90
C PRO A 89 -5.66 -1.63 -27.59
N CYS A 90 -5.05 -1.46 -26.41
CA CYS A 90 -3.96 -2.27 -25.90
C CYS A 90 -4.40 -3.45 -25.02
N GLY A 91 -5.71 -3.70 -24.87
CA GLY A 91 -6.28 -4.86 -24.15
C GLY A 91 -5.87 -4.96 -22.67
N THR A 92 -5.29 -3.89 -22.12
CA THR A 92 -4.61 -3.96 -20.84
C THR A 92 -5.44 -3.31 -19.75
N GLY A 93 -6.27 -2.29 -19.98
CA GLY A 93 -7.19 -1.80 -18.96
C GLY A 93 -6.51 -1.12 -17.76
N CYS A 94 -7.24 -0.25 -17.06
CA CYS A 94 -6.66 0.57 -16.01
C CYS A 94 -6.57 -0.19 -14.66
N LYS A 95 -5.36 -0.24 -14.10
CA LYS A 95 -5.16 -0.55 -12.67
C LYS A 95 -5.72 0.61 -11.84
N ASN A 96 -6.45 0.29 -10.78
CA ASN A 96 -7.06 1.25 -9.86
C ASN A 96 -6.94 0.71 -8.45
N VAL A 97 -6.61 1.57 -7.48
CA VAL A 97 -6.49 1.21 -6.05
C VAL A 97 -7.72 0.50 -5.49
N GLN A 98 -8.91 0.76 -6.04
CA GLN A 98 -10.17 0.13 -5.63
C GLN A 98 -10.18 -1.39 -5.87
N ASN A 99 -9.45 -1.88 -6.88
CA ASN A 99 -9.30 -3.32 -7.13
C ASN A 99 -8.01 -3.88 -6.50
N MET A 100 -6.94 -3.07 -6.47
CA MET A 100 -5.64 -3.49 -5.93
C MET A 100 -5.71 -3.73 -4.42
N SER A 101 -6.30 -2.81 -3.65
CA SER A 101 -6.40 -2.92 -2.20
C SER A 101 -7.15 -4.18 -1.73
N PRO A 102 -8.36 -4.52 -2.22
CA PRO A 102 -9.02 -5.76 -1.81
C PRO A 102 -8.28 -7.02 -2.29
N HIS A 103 -7.65 -6.97 -3.47
CA HIS A 103 -6.83 -8.09 -3.94
C HIS A 103 -5.64 -8.33 -3.01
N LEU A 104 -4.86 -7.29 -2.69
CA LEU A 104 -3.75 -7.36 -1.73
C LEU A 104 -4.17 -7.90 -0.36
N ASN A 105 -5.37 -7.54 0.10
CA ASN A 105 -5.92 -8.06 1.36
C ASN A 105 -6.21 -9.57 1.30
N ALA A 106 -6.65 -10.07 0.15
CA ALA A 106 -7.00 -11.49 -0.03
C ALA A 106 -5.79 -12.39 -0.28
N THR A 107 -4.68 -11.84 -0.75
CA THR A 107 -3.46 -12.57 -1.14
C THR A 107 -2.28 -12.18 -0.26
N TRP A 108 -1.51 -11.15 -0.66
CA TRP A 108 -0.22 -10.82 -0.05
C TRP A 108 -0.33 -10.48 1.45
N CYS A 109 -1.33 -9.69 1.86
CA CYS A 109 -1.50 -9.33 3.27
C CYS A 109 -1.85 -10.56 4.10
N LYS A 110 -2.70 -11.45 3.60
CA LYS A 110 -3.08 -12.70 4.28
C LYS A 110 -1.85 -13.55 4.56
N GLU A 111 -1.04 -13.80 3.53
CA GLU A 111 0.15 -14.63 3.67
C GLU A 111 1.20 -13.99 4.57
N THR A 112 1.45 -12.68 4.41
CA THR A 112 2.40 -11.93 5.23
C THR A 112 1.98 -11.90 6.70
N ASN A 113 0.67 -11.78 6.95
CA ASN A 113 0.10 -11.85 8.29
C ASN A 113 0.33 -13.21 8.93
N GLU A 114 -0.06 -14.29 8.25
CA GLU A 114 0.05 -15.65 8.78
C GLU A 114 1.51 -16.06 9.04
N LYS A 115 2.42 -15.73 8.12
CA LYS A 115 3.83 -16.19 8.20
C LYS A 115 4.72 -15.29 9.05
N MET A 116 4.48 -13.98 9.08
CA MET A 116 5.42 -13.01 9.64
C MET A 116 4.84 -12.17 10.76
N LEU A 117 3.64 -11.60 10.58
CA LEU A 117 3.15 -10.55 11.49
C LEU A 117 2.37 -11.10 12.69
N HIS A 118 1.48 -12.08 12.49
CA HIS A 118 0.69 -12.66 13.58
C HIS A 118 1.58 -13.25 14.69
N PRO A 119 2.66 -14.02 14.39
CA PRO A 119 3.56 -14.51 15.44
C PRO A 119 4.24 -13.41 16.26
N ALA A 120 4.32 -12.20 15.72
CA ALA A 120 4.90 -11.03 16.38
C ALA A 120 3.85 -10.10 17.02
N GLY A 121 2.57 -10.48 17.01
CA GLY A 121 1.48 -9.65 17.56
C GLY A 121 1.11 -8.45 16.69
N PHE A 122 1.33 -8.54 15.38
CA PHE A 122 0.96 -7.52 14.41
C PHE A 122 0.11 -8.09 13.27
N SER A 123 -0.56 -7.22 12.54
CA SER A 123 -1.19 -7.54 11.26
C SER A 123 -1.01 -6.37 10.30
N CYS A 124 -1.18 -6.63 9.02
CA CYS A 124 -1.23 -5.62 7.98
C CYS A 124 -2.50 -5.71 7.15
N LYS A 125 -2.94 -4.58 6.63
CA LYS A 125 -4.11 -4.46 5.75
C LYS A 125 -3.90 -3.34 4.74
N ALA A 126 -4.25 -3.60 3.49
CA ALA A 126 -4.33 -2.58 2.46
C ALA A 126 -5.60 -1.75 2.60
N HIS A 127 -5.45 -0.43 2.65
CA HIS A 127 -6.55 0.54 2.63
C HIS A 127 -6.41 1.44 1.42
N HIS A 128 -7.52 1.88 0.85
CA HIS A 128 -7.53 2.87 -0.22
C HIS A 128 -8.61 3.92 0.02
N TRP A 129 -8.42 5.08 -0.57
CA TRP A 129 -9.44 6.13 -0.66
C TRP A 129 -9.15 7.01 -1.88
N ILE A 130 -10.12 7.85 -2.21
CA ILE A 130 -10.04 8.75 -3.34
C ILE A 130 -10.32 10.15 -2.82
N THR A 131 -9.45 11.10 -3.14
CA THR A 131 -9.71 12.53 -2.93
C THR A 131 -9.94 13.22 -4.26
N TYR A 132 -10.61 14.36 -4.21
CA TYR A 132 -10.87 15.19 -5.38
C TYR A 132 -10.29 16.58 -5.18
N GLY A 133 -9.51 17.04 -6.15
CA GLY A 133 -8.94 18.38 -6.18
C GLY A 133 -9.98 19.46 -6.46
N GLY A 134 -9.55 20.72 -6.37
CA GLY A 134 -10.43 21.88 -6.54
C GLY A 134 -11.04 22.03 -7.94
N LYS A 135 -10.53 21.30 -8.96
CA LYS A 135 -11.10 21.25 -10.31
C LYS A 135 -11.62 19.86 -10.66
N GLY A 136 -11.88 19.01 -9.66
CA GLY A 136 -12.37 17.65 -9.83
C GLY A 136 -11.26 16.64 -10.15
N GLU A 137 -9.98 16.99 -9.97
CA GLU A 137 -8.88 16.05 -10.18
C GLU A 137 -8.99 14.87 -9.20
N ARG A 138 -9.24 13.67 -9.73
CA ARG A 138 -9.31 12.45 -8.94
C ARG A 138 -7.90 11.99 -8.54
N GLN A 139 -7.66 11.85 -7.25
CA GLN A 139 -6.41 11.33 -6.70
C GLN A 139 -6.68 10.04 -5.96
N GLU A 140 -6.00 8.97 -6.38
CA GLU A 140 -6.07 7.65 -5.76
C GLU A 140 -5.00 7.52 -4.69
N HIS A 141 -5.39 7.01 -3.52
CA HIS A 141 -4.51 6.78 -2.39
C HIS A 141 -4.60 5.33 -1.98
N MET A 142 -3.45 4.72 -1.65
CA MET A 142 -3.41 3.39 -1.09
C MET A 142 -2.27 3.27 -0.09
N VAL A 143 -2.52 2.55 1.01
CA VAL A 143 -1.53 2.29 2.04
C VAL A 143 -1.61 0.84 2.51
N ILE A 144 -0.49 0.29 2.97
CA ILE A 144 -0.47 -0.88 3.85
C ILE A 144 -0.37 -0.37 5.29
N ALA A 145 -1.48 -0.47 6.02
CA ALA A 145 -1.54 -0.17 7.45
C ALA A 145 -0.98 -1.33 8.26
N ILE A 146 -0.22 -1.02 9.31
CA ILE A 146 0.26 -1.98 10.31
C ILE A 146 -0.53 -1.76 11.59
N ASN A 147 -1.14 -2.83 12.10
CA ASN A 147 -1.99 -2.81 13.27
C ASN A 147 -1.45 -3.76 14.33
N LYS A 148 -1.75 -3.50 15.61
CA LYS A 148 -1.64 -4.52 16.64
C LYS A 148 -2.59 -5.68 16.34
N TYR A 149 -2.12 -6.90 16.56
CA TYR A 149 -2.92 -8.10 16.43
C TYR A 149 -3.06 -8.75 17.80
N SER A 150 -4.26 -8.61 18.35
CA SER A 150 -4.68 -9.27 19.59
C SER A 150 -5.40 -10.59 19.30
N GLY A 151 -4.89 -11.37 18.34
CA GLY A 151 -5.43 -12.70 18.04
C GLY A 151 -5.36 -13.57 19.29
N GLY A 152 -6.54 -13.92 19.81
CA GLY A 152 -6.70 -14.66 21.05
C GLY A 152 -5.87 -15.94 21.09
N LEU A 153 -5.21 -16.14 22.23
CA LEU A 153 -4.79 -17.46 22.70
C LEU A 153 -6.01 -18.36 22.93
#